data_AF-A0A6L5XK59-F1
#
_entry.id   AF-A0A6L5XK59-F1
#
_cell.length_a   1.000
_cell.length_b   1.000
_cell.length_c   1.000
_cell.angle_alpha   90.00
_cell.angle_beta   90.00
_cell.angle_gamma   90.00
#
_symmetry.space_group_name_H-M   'P 1'
#
loop_
_entity.id
_entity.type
_entity.pdbx_description
1 polymer ?
#
loop_
_entity_poly.entity_id
_entity_poly.type
_entity_poly.pdbx_seq_one_letter_code
_entity_poly.pdbx_strand_id
1 'polypeptide(L)'
;MKVTVTAPDAPAAIGPYSHAVIHNGLLLTSGQIGVDPSTGRMAGPDAAVNEEYKNYFMSGYPARCCVATTAMALNAKVEIELLAAVSPRKG
;
A
#
# COMPACT_ATOMS: atom_id res chain seq x y z
N MET A 1 -16.41 13.88 -5.47
CA MET A 1 -17.09 12.62 -5.07
C MET A 1 -16.09 11.73 -4.35
N LYS A 2 -16.48 11.11 -3.22
CA LYS A 2 -15.65 10.13 -2.49
C LYS A 2 -16.01 8.72 -2.98
N VAL A 3 -15.02 7.92 -3.34
CA VAL A 3 -15.21 6.51 -3.74
C VAL A 3 -14.34 5.62 -2.87
N THR A 4 -14.95 4.66 -2.20
CA THR A 4 -14.23 3.60 -1.49
C THR A 4 -13.72 2.57 -2.50
N VAL A 5 -12.46 2.19 -2.39
CA VAL A 5 -11.83 1.16 -3.24
C VAL A 5 -11.80 -0.16 -2.47
N THR A 6 -12.19 -1.23 -3.14
CA THR A 6 -12.02 -2.61 -2.66
C THR A 6 -11.08 -3.34 -3.61
N ALA A 7 -10.08 -4.02 -3.06
CA ALA A 7 -9.09 -4.80 -3.80
C ALA A 7 -9.16 -6.27 -3.33
N PRO A 8 -9.81 -7.18 -4.07
CA PRO A 8 -10.00 -8.56 -3.63
C PRO A 8 -8.70 -9.37 -3.56
N ASP A 9 -7.70 -8.98 -4.37
CA ASP A 9 -6.38 -9.61 -4.39
C ASP A 9 -5.42 -9.05 -3.33
N ALA A 10 -5.86 -8.05 -2.55
CA ALA A 10 -5.09 -7.49 -1.43
C ALA A 10 -5.55 -8.08 -0.08
N PRO A 11 -4.71 -8.01 0.97
CA PRO A 11 -5.14 -8.42 2.31
C PRO A 11 -6.43 -7.73 2.73
N ALA A 12 -7.33 -8.46 3.39
CA ALA A 12 -8.62 -7.93 3.79
C ALA A 12 -8.48 -6.71 4.72
N ALA A 13 -9.32 -5.70 4.53
CA ALA A 13 -9.44 -4.59 5.47
C ALA A 13 -10.23 -5.06 6.71
N ILE A 14 -9.51 -5.52 7.74
CA ILE A 14 -10.09 -6.17 8.93
C ILE A 14 -10.50 -5.20 10.05
N GLY A 15 -10.32 -3.90 9.84
CA GLY A 15 -10.68 -2.84 10.80
C GLY A 15 -11.58 -1.77 10.17
N PRO A 16 -11.85 -0.67 10.89
CA PRO A 16 -12.68 0.44 10.39
C PRO A 16 -11.93 1.32 9.38
N TYR A 17 -11.34 0.71 8.34
CA TYR A 17 -10.62 1.34 7.25
C TYR A 17 -10.98 0.68 5.91
N SER A 18 -10.56 1.27 4.80
CA SER A 18 -10.75 0.75 3.44
C SER A 18 -9.40 0.49 2.80
N HIS A 19 -9.29 -0.36 1.77
CA HIS A 19 -8.01 -0.53 1.05
C HIS A 19 -7.47 0.80 0.53
N ALA A 20 -8.36 1.61 -0.03
CA ALA A 20 -8.06 2.98 -0.41
C ALA A 20 -9.35 3.82 -0.53
N VAL A 21 -9.18 5.13 -0.64
CA VAL A 21 -10.24 6.07 -0.98
C VAL A 21 -9.78 6.94 -2.15
N ILE A 22 -10.66 7.13 -3.13
CA ILE A 22 -10.48 8.14 -4.18
C ILE A 22 -11.31 9.36 -3.82
N HIS A 23 -10.69 10.53 -3.81
CA HIS A 23 -11.37 11.81 -3.64
C HIS A 23 -10.68 12.89 -4.47
N ASN A 24 -11.45 13.65 -5.25
CA ASN A 24 -10.97 14.75 -6.09
C ASN A 24 -9.77 14.38 -6.99
N GLY A 25 -9.82 13.20 -7.61
CA GLY A 25 -8.76 12.74 -8.52
C GLY A 25 -7.49 12.25 -7.82
N LEU A 26 -7.52 12.06 -6.50
CA LEU A 26 -6.42 11.49 -5.72
C LEU A 26 -6.86 10.15 -5.12
N LEU A 27 -6.06 9.11 -5.32
CA LEU A 27 -6.13 7.83 -4.61
C LEU A 27 -5.24 7.92 -3.38
N LEU A 28 -5.79 7.60 -2.22
CA LEU A 28 -5.07 7.46 -0.95
C LEU A 28 -5.24 6.02 -0.47
N THR A 29 -4.15 5.28 -0.36
CA THR A 29 -4.15 3.89 0.13
C THR A 29 -4.00 3.86 1.65
N SER A 30 -4.57 2.84 2.29
CA SER A 30 -4.11 2.45 3.63
C SER A 30 -2.71 1.86 3.55
N GLY A 31 -1.96 1.91 4.66
CA GLY A 31 -0.65 1.28 4.76
C GLY A 31 -0.72 -0.22 4.46
N GLN A 32 0.17 -0.67 3.59
CA GLN A 32 0.29 -2.06 3.19
C GLN A 32 1.52 -2.68 3.84
N ILE A 33 1.29 -3.74 4.60
CA ILE A 33 2.33 -4.65 5.09
C ILE A 33 2.39 -5.89 4.19
N GLY A 34 3.51 -6.60 4.20
CA GLY A 34 3.74 -7.81 3.38
C GLY A 34 2.95 -9.03 3.84
N VAL A 35 1.62 -8.96 3.89
CA VAL A 35 0.73 -10.08 4.22
C VAL A 35 0.28 -10.78 2.93
N ASP A 36 0.36 -12.10 2.92
CA ASP A 36 -0.23 -12.93 1.87
C ASP A 36 -1.76 -12.92 2.01
N PRO A 37 -2.50 -12.46 0.99
CA PRO A 37 -3.96 -12.35 1.05
C PRO A 37 -4.67 -13.70 1.16
N SER A 38 -4.05 -14.80 0.73
CA SER A 38 -4.64 -16.14 0.79
C SER A 38 -4.54 -16.77 2.19
N THR A 39 -3.52 -16.39 2.96
CA THR A 39 -3.26 -16.98 4.28
C THR A 39 -3.46 -16.00 5.44
N GLY A 40 -3.46 -14.70 5.17
CA GLY A 40 -3.51 -13.65 6.19
C GLY A 40 -2.24 -13.56 7.04
N ARG A 41 -1.13 -14.16 6.60
CA ARG A 41 0.16 -14.20 7.33
C ARG A 41 1.24 -13.42 6.58
N MET A 42 2.29 -13.02 7.29
CA MET A 42 3.44 -12.35 6.68
C MET A 42 4.10 -13.26 5.61
N ALA A 43 4.35 -12.70 4.44
CA ALA A 43 5.01 -13.36 3.32
C ALA A 43 6.52 -13.09 3.36
N GLY A 44 7.30 -14.14 3.68
CA GLY A 44 8.75 -14.16 3.53
C GLY A 44 9.57 -13.39 4.59
N PRO A 45 10.90 -13.62 4.62
CA PRO A 45 11.83 -12.85 5.44
C PRO A 45 12.10 -11.45 4.85
N ASP A 46 12.60 -10.56 5.70
CA ASP A 46 12.91 -9.15 5.44
C ASP A 46 13.52 -8.90 4.05
N ALA A 47 12.83 -8.10 3.23
CA ALA A 47 13.37 -7.62 1.96
C ALA A 47 14.17 -6.32 2.18
N ALA A 48 15.29 -6.18 1.48
CA ALA A 48 15.97 -4.89 1.34
C ALA A 48 15.02 -3.95 0.58
N VAL A 49 14.29 -3.11 1.32
CA VAL A 49 13.16 -2.32 0.79
C VAL A 49 13.53 -1.57 -0.49
N ASN A 50 14.71 -0.96 -0.56
CA ASN A 50 15.11 -0.19 -1.74
C ASN A 50 15.39 -1.04 -2.99
N GLU A 51 15.90 -2.26 -2.86
CA GLU A 51 16.14 -3.10 -4.04
C GLU A 51 14.81 -3.65 -4.58
N GLU A 52 13.92 -4.08 -3.69
CA GLU A 52 12.60 -4.54 -4.08
C GLU A 52 11.75 -3.41 -4.68
N TYR A 53 11.83 -2.21 -4.12
CA TYR A 53 11.07 -1.04 -4.59
C TYR A 53 11.36 -0.68 -6.06
N LYS A 54 12.60 -0.90 -6.53
CA LYS A 54 13.00 -0.63 -7.93
C LYS A 54 12.30 -1.56 -8.92
N ASN A 55 11.88 -2.75 -8.49
CA ASN A 55 11.13 -3.68 -9.33
C ASN A 55 9.73 -3.15 -9.66
N TYR A 56 9.17 -2.27 -8.82
CA TYR A 56 7.85 -1.65 -9.01
C TYR A 56 7.92 -0.24 -9.61
N PHE A 57 8.89 0.56 -9.20
CA PHE A 57 9.08 1.94 -9.70
C PHE A 57 10.37 2.04 -10.51
N MET A 58 10.30 1.72 -11.80
CA MET A 58 11.47 1.66 -12.67
C MET A 58 11.98 3.04 -13.11
N SER A 59 11.10 4.05 -13.20
CA SER A 59 11.44 5.44 -13.52
C SER A 59 10.39 6.40 -12.95
N GLY A 60 10.74 7.68 -12.76
CA GLY A 60 9.81 8.65 -12.19
C GLY A 60 9.45 8.35 -10.73
N TYR A 61 10.45 7.98 -9.91
CA TYR A 61 10.26 7.64 -8.50
C TYR A 61 9.36 8.66 -7.78
N PRO A 62 8.35 8.20 -7.02
CA PRO A 62 7.52 9.12 -6.27
C PRO A 62 8.34 9.76 -5.15
N ALA A 63 7.92 10.96 -4.72
CA ALA A 63 8.41 11.54 -3.48
C ALA A 63 8.12 10.56 -2.32
N ARG A 64 9.07 10.43 -1.38
CA ARG A 64 9.00 9.46 -0.29
C ARG A 64 9.38 10.08 1.04
N CYS A 65 8.64 9.72 2.08
CA CYS A 65 9.04 9.87 3.48
C CYS A 65 9.28 8.47 4.05
N CYS A 66 10.45 8.23 4.65
CA CYS A 66 10.79 6.95 5.27
C CYS A 66 11.17 7.21 6.71
N VAL A 67 10.42 6.61 7.65
CA VAL A 67 10.63 6.79 9.08
C VAL A 67 10.78 5.42 9.74
N ALA A 68 11.67 5.35 10.73
CA ALA A 68 11.80 4.16 11.56
C ALA A 68 10.84 4.26 12.76
N THR A 69 10.25 3.14 13.15
CA THR A 69 9.39 3.03 14.33
C THR A 69 9.89 1.90 15.23
N THR A 70 9.43 1.89 16.48
CA THR A 70 9.81 0.84 17.45
C THR A 70 8.99 -0.45 17.28
N ALA A 71 7.80 -0.35 16.69
CA ALA A 71 6.90 -1.48 16.43
C ALA A 71 5.91 -1.15 15.31
N MET A 72 5.39 -2.19 14.66
CA MET A 72 4.41 -2.12 13.57
C MET A 72 3.38 -3.26 13.72
N ALA A 73 2.24 -3.14 13.04
CA ALA A 73 1.21 -4.17 13.05
C ALA A 73 1.79 -5.54 12.63
N LEU A 74 1.41 -6.59 13.36
CA LEU A 74 1.86 -7.97 13.11
C LEU A 74 3.40 -8.15 13.09
N ASN A 75 4.15 -7.27 13.78
CA ASN A 75 5.62 -7.23 13.74
C ASN A 75 6.20 -7.07 12.33
N ALA A 76 5.44 -6.45 11.42
CA ALA A 76 5.92 -6.12 10.09
C ALA A 76 7.22 -5.30 10.17
N LYS A 77 8.09 -5.47 9.17
CA LYS A 77 9.36 -4.72 9.07
C LYS A 77 9.26 -3.49 8.21
N VAL A 78 8.22 -3.44 7.37
CA VAL A 78 7.94 -2.33 6.48
C VAL A 78 6.44 -2.24 6.28
N GLU A 79 5.97 -1.01 6.18
CA GLU A 79 4.61 -0.66 5.77
C GLU A 79 4.75 0.47 4.77
N ILE A 80 4.04 0.37 3.66
CA ILE A 80 4.07 1.36 2.58
C ILE A 80 2.66 1.87 2.36
N GLU A 81 2.49 3.17 2.51
CA GLU A 81 1.32 3.89 1.99
C GLU A 81 1.70 4.66 0.73
N LEU A 82 0.70 4.97 -0.08
CA LEU A 82 0.88 5.61 -1.37
C LEU A 82 -0.28 6.54 -1.71
N LEU A 83 0.08 7.68 -2.29
CA LEU A 83 -0.81 8.62 -2.95
C LEU A 83 -0.59 8.54 -4.47
N ALA A 84 -1.67 8.48 -5.25
CA ALA A 84 -1.60 8.50 -6.71
C ALA A 84 -2.64 9.42 -7.33
N ALA A 85 -2.27 10.16 -8.37
CA ALA A 85 -3.23 10.85 -9.21
C ALA A 85 -4.05 9.82 -10.02
N VAL A 86 -5.37 9.97 -10.01
CA VAL A 86 -6.30 9.15 -10.79
C VAL A 86 -6.85 10.03 -11.90
N SER A 87 -6.47 9.74 -13.14
CA SER A 87 -7.17 10.33 -14.29
C SER A 87 -8.57 9.71 -14.39
N PRO A 88 -9.59 10.48 -14.82
CA PRO A 88 -10.84 9.88 -15.26
C PRO A 88 -10.52 8.81 -16.29
N ARG A 89 -11.10 7.59 -16.15
CA ARG A 89 -11.01 6.61 -17.23
C ARG A 89 -11.53 7.28 -18.49
N LYS A 90 -10.69 7.40 -19.53
CA LYS A 90 -11.19 7.69 -20.87
C LYS A 90 -12.08 6.50 -21.22
N GLY A 91 -13.38 6.76 -21.36
CA GLY A 91 -14.34 5.77 -21.85
C GLY A 91 -13.98 5.31 -23.26
#